data_AF-A0ABD5YW13-F1
#
_entry.id   AF-A0ABD5YW13-F1
#
_cell.length_a   1.000
_cell.length_b   1.000
_cell.length_c   1.000
_cell.angle_alpha   90.00
_cell.angle_beta   90.00
_cell.angle_gamma   90.00
#
_symmetry.space_group_name_H-M   'P 1'
#
loop_
_entity.id
_entity.type
_entity.pdbx_description
1 polymer ?
#
loop_
_entity_poly.entity_id
_entity_poly.type
_entity_poly.pdbx_seq_one_letter_code
_entity_poly.pdbx_strand_id
1 'polypeptide(L)' 'MSSALGLPKPVRETASVIYRRALAENLLIGRSIEGIATSAVYAAARREGIPRTLDEVTTVARVERQRIARAYRVI' A
#
# COMPACT_ATOMS: atom_id res chain seq x y z
N MET A 1 0.55 10.06 2.08
CA MET A 1 0.85 8.81 2.83
C MET A 1 2.35 8.51 2.90
N SER A 2 3.04 8.27 1.79
CA SER A 2 4.46 7.87 1.80
C SER A 2 5.42 8.91 2.41
N SER A 3 5.19 10.21 2.17
CA SER A 3 5.98 11.28 2.81
C SER A 3 5.74 11.36 4.32
N ALA A 4 4.52 11.07 4.80
CA ALA A 4 4.20 11.05 6.23
C ALA A 4 4.89 9.88 6.97
N LEU A 5 5.17 8.79 6.25
CA LEU A 5 5.92 7.62 6.76
C LEU A 5 7.44 7.76 6.59
N GLY A 6 7.92 8.91 6.10
CA GLY A 6 9.34 9.15 5.83
C GLY A 6 9.94 8.16 4.82
N LEU A 7 9.13 7.61 3.91
CA LEU A 7 9.60 6.58 2.98
C LEU A 7 10.46 7.19 1.87
N PRO A 8 11.60 6.58 1.52
CA PRO A 8 12.48 7.11 0.49
C PRO A 8 11.86 6.97 -0.90
N LYS A 9 12.46 7.64 -1.88
CA LYS A 9 11.97 7.66 -3.27
C LYS A 9 11.78 6.25 -3.88
N PRO A 10 12.69 5.28 -3.71
CA PRO A 10 12.53 3.94 -4.29
C PRO A 10 11.24 3.25 -3.85
N VAL A 11 10.90 3.34 -2.55
CA VAL A 11 9.64 2.77 -2.03
C VAL A 11 8.41 3.38 -2.69
N ARG A 12 8.44 4.69 -2.98
CA ARG A 12 7.32 5.39 -3.66
C ARG A 12 7.18 4.98 -5.12
N GLU A 13 8.30 4.78 -5.81
CA GLU A 13 8.33 4.31 -7.18
C GLU A 13 7.82 2.86 -7.27
N THR A 14 8.32 1.97 -6.41
CA THR A 14 7.86 0.58 -6.31
C THR A 14 6.38 0.48 -5.94
N ALA A 15 5.90 1.29 -4.99
CA ALA A 15 4.47 1.34 -4.66
C ALA A 15 3.60 1.76 -5.85
N SER A 16 4.08 2.73 -6.65
CA SER A 16 3.38 3.18 -7.85
C SER A 16 3.29 2.08 -8.92
N VAL A 17 4.35 1.28 -9.09
CA VAL A 17 4.34 0.12 -9.99
C VAL A 17 3.34 -0.93 -9.52
N ILE A 18 3.35 -1.27 -8.23
CA ILE A 18 2.42 -2.24 -7.63
C ILE A 18 0.96 -1.77 -7.81
N TYR A 19 0.67 -0.50 -7.53
CA TYR A 19 -0.67 0.06 -7.69
C TYR A 19 -1.15 0.02 -9.14
N ARG A 20 -0.30 0.42 -10.10
CA ARG A 20 -0.65 0.37 -11.54
C ARG A 20 -0.90 -1.05 -12.02
N ARG A 21 -0.13 -2.02 -11.52
CA ARG A 21 -0.36 -3.44 -11.82
C ARG A 21 -1.70 -3.92 -11.25
N ALA A 22 -2.01 -3.59 -10.00
CA ALA A 22 -3.30 -3.92 -9.39
C ALA A 22 -4.48 -3.31 -10.15
N LEU A 23 -4.32 -2.10 -10.70
CA LEU A 23 -5.31 -1.46 -11.58
C LEU A 23 -5.47 -2.23 -12.90
N ALA A 24 -4.37 -2.58 -13.57
CA ALA A 24 -4.40 -3.33 -14.83
C ALA A 24 -5.03 -4.72 -14.67
N GLU A 25 -4.84 -5.36 -13.52
CA GLU A 25 -5.41 -6.66 -13.17
C GLU A 25 -6.85 -6.57 -12.60
N ASN A 26 -7.50 -5.40 -12.64
CA ASN A 26 -8.84 -5.17 -12.12
C ASN A 26 -9.02 -5.49 -10.62
N LEU A 27 -7.94 -5.46 -9.84
CA LEU A 27 -7.96 -5.77 -8.41
C LEU A 27 -8.60 -4.66 -7.57
N LEU A 28 -8.94 -3.50 -8.14
CA LEU A 28 -9.59 -2.40 -7.41
C LEU A 28 -11.11 -2.59 -7.30
N ILE A 29 -11.73 -3.41 -8.15
CA ILE A 29 -13.19 -3.54 -8.21
C ILE A 29 -13.74 -4.05 -6.87
N GLY A 30 -14.71 -3.30 -6.32
CA GLY A 30 -15.32 -3.60 -5.02
C GLY A 30 -14.42 -3.32 -3.81
N ARG A 31 -13.25 -2.70 -4.01
CA ARG A 31 -12.28 -2.39 -2.94
C ARG A 31 -12.07 -0.88 -2.84
N SER A 32 -11.65 -0.45 -1.65
CA SER A 32 -11.25 0.95 -1.46
C SER A 32 -9.97 1.24 -2.24
N ILE A 33 -10.00 2.31 -3.06
CA ILE A 33 -8.83 2.85 -3.76
C ILE A 33 -7.70 3.13 -2.75
N GLU A 34 -8.03 3.75 -1.63
CA GLU A 34 -7.07 4.05 -0.57
C GLU A 34 -6.57 2.78 0.12
N GLY A 35 -7.41 1.76 0.30
CA GLY A 35 -6.98 0.45 0.78
C GLY A 35 -5.94 -0.21 -0.12
N ILE A 36 -6.15 -0.18 -1.44
CA ILE A 36 -5.19 -0.70 -2.42
C ILE A 36 -3.91 0.14 -2.44
N ALA A 37 -4.01 1.47 -2.44
CA ALA A 37 -2.85 2.36 -2.43
C ALA A 37 -2.00 2.17 -1.15
N THR A 38 -2.65 2.09 0.01
CA THR A 38 -1.97 1.84 1.31
C THR A 38 -1.30 0.48 1.31
N SER A 39 -1.98 -0.54 0.80
CA SER A 39 -1.44 -1.89 0.67
C SER A 39 -0.23 -1.95 -0.27
N ALA A 40 -0.27 -1.22 -1.39
CA ALA A 40 0.85 -1.11 -2.32
C ALA A 40 2.07 -0.43 -1.67
N VAL A 41 1.86 0.61 -0.86
CA VAL A 41 2.94 1.26 -0.08
C VAL A 41 3.52 0.29 0.96
N TYR A 42 2.67 -0.45 1.67
CA TYR A 42 3.09 -1.46 2.64
C TYR A 42 3.89 -2.59 1.98
N ALA A 43 3.44 -3.09 0.82
CA ALA A 43 4.14 -4.10 0.04
C ALA A 43 5.49 -3.61 -0.49
N ALA A 44 5.54 -2.38 -1.01
CA ALA A 44 6.78 -1.76 -1.48
C ALA A 44 7.79 -1.56 -0.34
N ALA A 45 7.35 -1.05 0.80
CA ALA A 45 8.22 -0.86 1.98
C ALA A 45 8.89 -2.19 2.40
N ARG A 46 8.14 -3.29 2.39
CA ARG A 46 8.68 -4.64 2.63
C ARG A 46 9.68 -5.09 1.56
N ARG A 47 9.36 -4.87 0.28
CA ARG A 47 10.24 -5.26 -0.85
C ARG A 47 11.58 -4.53 -0.87
N GLU A 48 11.57 -3.24 -0.51
CA GLU A 48 12.77 -2.40 -0.47
C GLU A 48 13.58 -2.57 0.84
N GLY A 49 13.22 -3.53 1.71
CA GLY A 49 13.94 -3.78 2.96
C GLY A 49 13.72 -2.73 4.06
N ILE A 50 12.68 -1.90 3.94
CA ILE A 50 12.30 -0.88 4.94
C ILE A 50 10.88 -1.20 5.44
N PRO A 51 10.68 -2.37 6.07
CA PRO A 51 9.35 -2.81 6.44
C PRO A 51 8.71 -1.84 7.44
N ARG A 52 7.43 -1.55 7.23
CA ARG A 52 6.56 -0.88 8.19
C ARG A 52 5.60 -1.89 8.78
N THR A 53 5.17 -1.68 10.01
CA THR A 53 4.07 -2.42 10.61
C THR A 53 2.75 -2.02 9.96
N LEU A 54 1.76 -2.92 10.03
CA LEU A 54 0.44 -2.60 9.52
C LEU A 54 -0.21 -1.45 10.30
N ASP A 55 0.12 -1.30 11.58
CA ASP A 55 -0.40 -0.24 12.42
C ASP A 55 0.19 1.11 12.03
N GLU A 56 1.51 1.20 11.77
CA GLU A 56 2.17 2.42 11.24
C GLU A 56 1.48 2.92 9.97
N VAL A 57 1.25 2.05 8.97
CA VAL A 57 0.59 2.47 7.72
C VAL A 57 -0.89 2.81 7.93
N THR A 58 -1.55 2.18 8.91
CA THR A 58 -2.95 2.49 9.25
C THR A 58 -3.07 3.87 9.89
N THR A 59 -2.10 4.32 10.70
CA THR A 59 -2.16 5.65 11.35
C THR A 59 -2.25 6.82 10.36
N VAL A 60 -1.70 6.64 9.15
CA VAL A 60 -1.69 7.66 8.09
C VAL A 60 -2.72 7.38 6.98
N ALA A 61 -3.48 6.30 7.11
CA ALA A 61 -4.51 5.89 6.16
C ALA A 61 -5.90 6.23 6.68
N ARG A 62 -6.82 6.58 5.79
CA ARG A 62 -8.23 6.84 6.12
C ARG A 62 -9.11 5.61 5.93
N VAL A 63 -8.51 4.44 6.00
CA VAL A 63 -9.18 3.15 5.84
C VAL A 63 -8.84 2.22 6.99
N GLU A 64 -9.79 1.38 7.34
CA GLU A 64 -9.63 0.42 8.43
C GLU A 64 -8.48 -0.56 8.14
N ARG A 65 -7.75 -0.89 9.20
CA ARG A 65 -6.68 -1.91 9.21
C ARG A 65 -7.07 -3.20 8.48
N GLN A 66 -8.30 -3.68 8.68
CA GLN A 66 -8.79 -4.90 8.06
C GLN A 66 -8.90 -4.79 6.54
N ARG A 67 -9.26 -3.63 6.01
CA ARG A 67 -9.35 -3.39 4.55
C ARG A 67 -7.96 -3.40 3.93
N ILE A 68 -6.98 -2.79 4.59
CA ILE A 68 -5.57 -2.82 4.16
C ILE A 68 -5.04 -4.27 4.17
N ALA A 69 -5.29 -5.02 5.25
CA ALA A 69 -4.87 -6.42 5.35
C ALA A 69 -5.49 -7.31 4.26
N ARG A 70 -6.78 -7.11 3.93
CA ARG A 70 -7.45 -7.85 2.84
C ARG A 70 -6.90 -7.46 1.47
N ALA A 71 -6.68 -6.16 1.24
CA ALA A 71 -6.05 -5.65 0.03
C ALA A 71 -4.64 -6.23 -0.17
N TYR A 72 -3.86 -6.40 0.90
CA TYR A 72 -2.51 -6.96 0.83
C TYR A 72 -2.47 -8.43 0.42
N ARG A 73 -3.53 -9.21 0.67
CA ARG A 73 -3.56 -10.63 0.29
C ARG A 73 -3.73 -10.87 -1.20
N VAL A 74 -4.17 -9.86 -1.94
CA VAL A 74 -4.42 -9.96 -3.39
C VAL A 74 -3.39 -9.20 -4.22
N ILE A 75 -2.49 -8.45 -3.57
CA ILE A 75 -1.37 -7.71 -4.19
C ILE A 75 -0.10 -8.55 -4.06
#